data_AF-A0A2W4LW34-F1
#
_entry.id   AF-A0A2W4LW34-F1
#
_cell.length_a   1.000
_cell.length_b   1.000
_cell.length_c   1.000
_cell.angle_alpha   90.00
_cell.angle_beta   90.00
_cell.angle_gamma   90.00
#
_symmetry.space_group_name_H-M   'P 1'
#
loop_
_entity.id
_entity.type
_entity.pdbx_description
1 polymer ?
#
loop_
_entity_poly.entity_id
_entity_poly.type
_entity_poly.pdbx_seq_one_letter_code
_entity_poly.pdbx_strand_id
1 'polypeptide(L)'
;MTTATATLHPAFRIGRVNRRLFGSFVEHLGRCVYTGIYEPGHPTATPEGFRGDVLELVRELGVTTIRYPGGNFVSSYRWEDGVGPKEQRPRRLDLAWHSTETNEFGLNEFMAWCRLANVEPMMAVNIGTRGTQEAVELLEYCNIRSGTALSDLRRSHGVEEPHNVRMWCLGNEMDGPWQVGQMTPEGYARSALDMARVMRMVDKARGASAAAPPGGLWRRC
;
A
#
# COMPACT_ATOMS: atom_id res chain seq x y z
N MET A 1 16.86 -5.73 -46.96
CA MET A 1 16.33 -4.79 -45.96
C MET A 1 14.85 -5.06 -45.81
N THR A 2 14.34 -5.18 -44.60
CA THR A 2 12.91 -5.40 -44.36
C THR A 2 12.24 -4.04 -44.20
N THR A 3 11.16 -3.81 -44.94
CA THR A 3 10.39 -2.57 -44.88
C THR A 3 9.16 -2.76 -43.99
N ALA A 4 8.92 -1.83 -43.07
CA ALA A 4 7.72 -1.79 -42.22
C ALA A 4 6.97 -0.47 -42.42
N THR A 5 5.63 -0.51 -42.37
CA THR A 5 4.75 0.65 -42.54
C THR A 5 3.72 0.72 -41.42
N ALA A 6 3.46 1.92 -40.90
CA ALA A 6 2.42 2.18 -39.88
C ALA A 6 1.60 3.42 -40.25
N THR A 7 0.32 3.47 -39.83
CA THR A 7 -0.59 4.61 -40.01
C THR A 7 -1.14 5.06 -38.66
N LEU A 8 -1.12 6.36 -38.40
CA LEU A 8 -1.64 6.98 -37.17
C LEU A 8 -2.78 7.93 -37.55
N HIS A 9 -4.00 7.67 -37.05
CA HIS A 9 -5.16 8.48 -37.37
C HIS A 9 -6.01 8.79 -36.12
N PRO A 10 -6.20 10.07 -35.71
CA PRO A 10 -6.83 10.45 -34.44
C PRO A 10 -8.27 9.98 -34.21
N ALA A 11 -9.00 9.62 -35.28
CA ALA A 11 -10.34 9.05 -35.18
C ALA A 11 -10.37 7.56 -34.80
N PHE A 12 -9.27 6.82 -35.02
CA PHE A 12 -9.17 5.39 -34.66
C PHE A 12 -8.64 5.26 -33.23
N ARG A 13 -9.54 5.50 -32.25
CA ARG A 13 -9.21 5.42 -30.82
C ARG A 13 -9.59 4.05 -30.27
N ILE A 14 -8.70 3.45 -29.46
CA ILE A 14 -8.98 2.19 -28.75
C ILE A 14 -9.69 2.48 -27.41
N GLY A 15 -9.18 3.43 -26.63
CA GLY A 15 -9.76 3.78 -25.33
C GLY A 15 -8.91 4.82 -24.58
N ARG A 16 -9.41 5.27 -23.42
CA ARG A 16 -8.65 6.18 -22.56
C ARG A 16 -7.58 5.39 -21.80
N VAL A 17 -6.33 5.83 -21.91
CA VAL A 17 -5.23 5.30 -21.09
C VAL A 17 -5.50 5.63 -19.63
N ASN A 18 -5.63 4.61 -18.78
CA ASN A 18 -5.77 4.81 -17.34
C ASN A 18 -4.41 5.24 -16.77
N ARG A 19 -4.37 6.40 -16.10
CA ARG A 19 -3.12 6.94 -15.53
C ARG A 19 -2.44 5.96 -14.57
N ARG A 20 -3.20 5.14 -13.85
CA ARG A 20 -2.68 4.10 -12.93
C ARG A 20 -1.85 3.01 -13.62
N LEU A 21 -1.83 2.95 -14.95
CA LEU A 21 -0.87 2.11 -15.69
C LEU A 21 0.58 2.57 -15.49
N PHE A 22 0.79 3.85 -15.18
CA PHE A 22 2.08 4.43 -14.81
C PHE A 22 2.27 4.38 -13.29
N GLY A 23 1.98 3.21 -12.71
CA GLY A 23 2.21 2.93 -11.29
C GLY A 23 3.64 2.41 -11.05
N SER A 24 4.06 2.44 -9.79
CA SER A 24 5.30 1.84 -9.32
C SER A 24 5.05 1.07 -8.01
N PHE A 25 6.12 0.64 -7.35
CA PHE A 25 6.04 -0.27 -6.22
C PHE A 25 7.18 -0.01 -5.22
N VAL A 26 6.83 0.08 -3.94
CA VAL A 26 7.76 0.19 -2.81
C VAL A 26 7.52 -0.99 -1.88
N GLU A 27 8.57 -1.77 -1.65
CA GLU A 27 8.57 -2.88 -0.70
C GLU A 27 9.58 -2.61 0.42
N HIS A 28 9.30 -3.11 1.62
CA HIS A 28 10.30 -3.28 2.66
C HIS A 28 11.32 -4.37 2.26
N LEU A 29 12.20 -4.02 1.31
CA LEU A 29 13.20 -4.89 0.72
C LEU A 29 14.51 -4.11 0.53
N GLY A 30 15.58 -4.62 1.13
CA GLY A 30 16.92 -4.07 1.00
C GLY A 30 16.97 -2.59 1.36
N ARG A 31 17.28 -1.74 0.37
CA ARG A 31 17.39 -0.28 0.54
C ARG A 31 16.24 0.51 -0.07
N CYS A 32 15.13 -0.14 -0.40
CA CYS A 32 14.00 0.55 -1.03
C CYS A 32 13.38 1.58 -0.08
N VAL A 33 13.15 1.20 1.18
CA VAL A 33 12.66 2.09 2.24
C VAL A 33 13.84 2.77 2.94
N TYR A 34 14.59 2.02 3.75
CA TYR A 34 15.71 2.52 4.53
C TYR A 34 16.90 2.86 3.64
N THR A 35 17.44 4.08 3.75
CA THR A 35 18.46 4.65 2.85
C THR A 35 18.01 4.83 1.39
N GLY A 36 16.70 4.66 1.14
CA GLY A 36 16.04 4.85 -0.15
C GLY A 36 15.08 6.03 -0.07
N ILE A 37 13.78 5.77 0.09
CA ILE A 37 12.79 6.85 0.24
C ILE A 37 12.82 7.51 1.63
N TYR A 38 13.39 6.83 2.63
CA TYR A 38 13.46 7.26 4.03
C TYR A 38 14.88 7.13 4.59
N GLU A 39 15.46 8.26 4.97
CA GLU A 39 16.82 8.37 5.51
C GLU A 39 16.94 9.61 6.41
N PRO A 40 16.50 9.53 7.68
CA PRO A 40 16.65 10.61 8.63
C PRO A 40 18.12 11.06 8.73
N GLY A 41 18.35 12.37 8.63
CA GLY A 41 19.69 12.96 8.67
C GLY A 41 20.38 13.11 7.31
N HIS A 42 19.80 12.61 6.21
CA HIS A 42 20.32 12.91 4.88
C HIS A 42 20.20 14.42 4.57
N PRO A 43 21.16 15.05 3.86
CA PRO A 43 21.14 16.50 3.59
C PRO A 43 19.88 17.03 2.91
N THR A 44 19.20 16.18 2.13
CA THR A 44 17.96 16.51 1.41
C THR A 44 16.70 16.03 2.13
N ALA A 45 16.82 15.41 3.30
CA ALA A 45 15.69 14.84 3.99
C ALA A 45 14.73 15.94 4.49
N THR A 46 13.42 15.69 4.38
CA THR A 46 12.41 16.49 5.07
C THR A 46 12.55 16.30 6.60
N PRO A 47 11.91 17.14 7.44
CA PRO A 47 11.93 16.96 8.90
C PRO A 47 11.46 15.58 9.36
N GLU A 48 10.57 14.94 8.59
CA GLU A 48 10.06 13.59 8.86
C GLU A 48 11.04 12.48 8.46
N GLY A 49 12.11 12.80 7.73
CA GLY A 49 13.15 11.86 7.28
C GLY A 49 12.99 11.37 5.84
N PHE A 50 12.08 11.94 5.04
CA PHE A 50 11.89 11.55 3.64
C PHE A 50 12.93 12.19 2.73
N ARG A 51 13.59 11.41 1.88
CA ARG A 51 14.58 11.94 0.91
C ARG A 51 13.93 12.88 -0.11
N GLY A 52 14.21 14.18 -0.01
CA GLY A 52 13.60 15.22 -0.86
C GLY A 52 13.99 15.13 -2.33
N ASP A 53 15.24 14.78 -2.61
CA ASP A 53 15.74 14.49 -3.97
C ASP A 53 15.08 13.25 -4.59
N VAL A 54 14.83 12.20 -3.80
CA VAL A 54 14.07 11.03 -4.28
C VAL A 54 12.60 11.39 -4.55
N LEU A 55 11.99 12.23 -3.70
CA LEU A 55 10.63 12.74 -3.94
C LEU A 55 10.54 13.53 -5.25
N GLU A 56 11.53 14.36 -5.56
CA GLU A 56 11.59 15.11 -6.83
C GLU A 56 11.66 14.18 -8.04
N LEU A 57 12.53 13.18 -8.01
CA LEU A 57 12.65 12.19 -9.09
C LEU A 57 11.35 11.40 -9.29
N VAL A 58 10.66 11.00 -8.22
CA VAL A 58 9.37 10.29 -8.32
C VAL A 58 8.31 11.17 -8.97
N ARG A 59 8.26 12.46 -8.64
CA ARG A 59 7.33 13.41 -9.27
C ARG A 59 7.68 13.63 -10.74
N GLU A 60 8.96 13.76 -11.07
CA GLU A 60 9.45 13.94 -12.45
C GLU A 60 9.08 12.75 -13.34
N LEU A 61 9.24 11.52 -12.84
CA LEU A 61 8.83 10.29 -13.53
C LEU A 61 7.32 10.23 -13.80
N GLY A 62 6.52 11.07 -13.15
CA GLY A 62 5.08 11.12 -13.32
C GLY A 62 4.36 9.88 -12.78
N VAL A 63 4.94 9.23 -11.75
CA VAL A 63 4.33 8.07 -11.08
C VAL A 63 2.95 8.47 -10.55
N THR A 64 1.97 7.60 -10.75
CA THR A 64 0.57 7.92 -10.43
C THR A 64 0.02 7.13 -9.26
N THR A 65 0.57 5.95 -9.02
CA THR A 65 0.22 5.11 -7.88
C THR A 65 1.41 4.30 -7.42
N ILE A 66 1.49 4.01 -6.13
CA ILE A 66 2.54 3.17 -5.55
C ILE A 66 1.91 2.09 -4.69
N ARG A 67 2.26 0.83 -4.99
CA ARG A 67 1.94 -0.34 -4.16
C ARG A 67 2.84 -0.39 -2.91
N TYR A 68 2.31 -0.80 -1.76
CA TYR A 68 2.99 -0.90 -0.44
C TYR A 68 2.19 -1.82 0.51
N PRO A 69 2.74 -2.45 1.57
CA PRO A 69 4.15 -2.47 2.01
C PRO A 69 5.02 -3.50 1.32
N GLY A 70 4.45 -4.28 0.40
CA GLY A 70 5.25 -5.27 -0.27
C GLY A 70 4.53 -6.27 -1.14
N GLY A 71 5.41 -7.08 -1.70
CA GLY A 71 5.19 -8.32 -2.38
C GLY A 71 5.38 -9.42 -1.36
N ASN A 72 6.55 -10.03 -1.27
CA ASN A 72 6.77 -11.14 -0.35
C ASN A 72 6.70 -10.70 1.13
N PHE A 73 7.21 -9.50 1.45
CA PHE A 73 7.24 -8.96 2.81
C PHE A 73 5.85 -8.92 3.49
N VAL A 74 4.80 -8.55 2.74
CA VAL A 74 3.46 -8.35 3.32
C VAL A 74 2.87 -9.64 3.89
N SER A 75 3.27 -10.81 3.38
CA SER A 75 2.69 -12.10 3.75
C SER A 75 3.02 -12.57 5.17
N SER A 76 3.96 -11.92 5.86
CA SER A 76 4.22 -12.12 7.29
C SER A 76 4.12 -10.82 8.12
N TYR A 77 3.72 -9.72 7.50
CA TYR A 77 3.72 -8.40 8.12
C TYR A 77 2.50 -8.16 9.02
N ARG A 78 2.71 -7.47 10.14
CA ARG A 78 1.67 -6.97 11.04
C ARG A 78 1.66 -5.44 10.97
N TRP A 79 0.62 -4.87 10.38
CA TRP A 79 0.54 -3.43 10.13
C TRP A 79 0.58 -2.59 11.42
N GLU A 80 0.11 -3.16 12.53
CA GLU A 80 0.08 -2.55 13.85
C GLU A 80 1.50 -2.28 14.38
N ASP A 81 2.47 -3.12 14.00
CA ASP A 81 3.86 -2.94 14.41
C ASP A 81 4.47 -1.67 13.75
N GLY A 82 3.89 -1.16 12.66
CA GLY A 82 4.34 0.03 11.93
C GLY A 82 3.57 1.32 12.22
N VAL A 83 2.72 1.37 13.25
CA VAL A 83 2.00 2.59 13.64
C VAL A 83 2.26 2.95 15.11
N GLY A 84 1.85 4.15 15.52
CA GLY A 84 2.09 4.65 16.87
C GLY A 84 3.50 5.18 17.09
N PRO A 85 3.87 5.50 18.36
CA PRO A 85 5.16 6.09 18.69
C PRO A 85 6.32 5.18 18.27
N LYS A 86 7.30 5.71 17.54
CA LYS A 86 8.39 4.94 16.91
C LYS A 86 9.19 4.12 17.93
N GLU A 87 9.39 4.68 19.12
CA GLU A 87 10.10 4.07 20.24
C GLU A 87 9.41 2.84 20.83
N GLN A 88 8.12 2.64 20.55
CA GLN A 88 7.34 1.48 20.99
C GLN A 88 7.20 0.42 19.90
N ARG A 89 7.64 0.72 18.67
CA ARG A 89 7.50 -0.19 17.53
C ARG A 89 8.51 -1.34 17.65
N PRO A 90 8.06 -2.60 17.51
CA PRO A 90 8.95 -3.74 17.69
C PRO A 90 9.83 -3.97 16.46
N ARG A 91 11.05 -4.46 16.69
CA ARG A 91 11.86 -5.06 15.63
C ARG A 91 11.32 -6.46 15.31
N ARG A 92 11.20 -6.81 14.03
CA ARG A 92 10.71 -8.11 13.57
C ARG A 92 11.69 -8.75 12.61
N LEU A 93 11.69 -10.09 12.58
CA LEU A 93 12.35 -10.82 11.51
C LEU A 93 11.45 -10.77 10.27
N ASP A 94 11.99 -10.25 9.18
CA ASP A 94 11.39 -10.39 7.86
C ASP A 94 11.83 -11.72 7.27
N LEU A 95 10.87 -12.63 7.12
CA LEU A 95 11.09 -13.97 6.62
C LEU A 95 11.29 -14.01 5.10
N ALA A 96 10.80 -13.01 4.37
CA ALA A 96 10.91 -12.96 2.92
C ALA A 96 12.34 -12.63 2.49
N TRP A 97 12.93 -11.59 3.10
CA TRP A 97 14.26 -11.09 2.71
C TRP A 97 15.34 -11.33 3.75
N HIS A 98 15.05 -12.17 4.75
CA HIS A 98 16.01 -12.60 5.79
C HIS A 98 16.67 -11.39 6.48
N SER A 99 15.86 -10.38 6.80
CA SER A 99 16.32 -9.11 7.34
C SER A 99 15.64 -8.80 8.67
N THR A 100 16.12 -7.78 9.38
CA THR A 100 15.44 -7.26 10.57
C THR A 100 14.72 -5.98 10.19
N GLU A 101 13.39 -6.02 10.23
CA GLU A 101 12.53 -4.85 10.03
C GLU A 101 12.44 -4.06 11.34
N THR A 102 12.76 -2.77 11.30
CA THR A 102 12.75 -1.89 12.49
C THR A 102 11.37 -1.28 12.76
N ASN A 103 10.51 -1.25 11.74
CA ASN A 103 9.21 -0.58 11.71
C ASN A 103 9.26 0.93 11.94
N GLU A 104 10.42 1.57 11.80
CA GLU A 104 10.54 3.04 11.90
C GLU A 104 9.77 3.77 10.80
N PHE A 105 9.62 3.12 9.64
CA PHE A 105 8.76 3.56 8.55
C PHE A 105 7.59 2.58 8.42
N GLY A 106 6.37 3.05 8.62
CA GLY A 106 5.19 2.21 8.47
C GLY A 106 4.08 2.93 7.72
N LEU A 107 2.84 2.51 7.97
CA LEU A 107 1.66 2.95 7.23
C LEU A 107 1.52 4.48 7.20
N ASN A 108 1.61 5.15 8.35
CA ASN A 108 1.37 6.59 8.42
C ASN A 108 2.49 7.39 7.74
N GLU A 109 3.74 6.95 7.88
CA GLU A 109 4.88 7.54 7.19
C GLU A 109 4.76 7.36 5.67
N PHE A 110 4.36 6.17 5.20
CA PHE A 110 4.11 5.91 3.79
C PHE A 110 3.01 6.80 3.22
N MET A 111 1.90 6.97 3.95
CA MET A 111 0.80 7.84 3.50
C MET A 111 1.23 9.31 3.44
N ALA A 112 2.05 9.77 4.38
CA ALA A 112 2.64 11.11 4.34
C ALA A 112 3.59 11.28 3.14
N TRP A 113 4.44 10.29 2.90
CA TRP A 113 5.34 10.25 1.76
C TRP A 113 4.57 10.28 0.43
N CYS A 114 3.49 9.51 0.29
CA CYS A 114 2.64 9.52 -0.91
C CYS A 114 2.00 10.90 -1.17
N ARG A 115 1.55 11.60 -0.13
CA ARG A 115 1.02 12.97 -0.26
C ARG A 115 2.07 13.93 -0.80
N LEU A 116 3.30 13.85 -0.27
CA LEU A 116 4.40 14.65 -0.79
C LEU A 116 4.75 14.26 -2.22
N ALA A 117 4.84 12.97 -2.54
CA ALA A 117 5.15 12.48 -3.89
C ALA A 117 4.03 12.74 -4.92
N ASN A 118 2.84 13.18 -4.48
CA ASN A 118 1.65 13.36 -5.31
C ASN A 118 1.23 12.06 -6.03
N VAL A 119 1.22 10.93 -5.30
CA VAL A 119 0.87 9.60 -5.81
C VAL A 119 -0.29 9.00 -5.01
N GLU A 120 -1.13 8.20 -5.68
CA GLU A 120 -2.22 7.47 -5.03
C GLU A 120 -1.72 6.15 -4.39
N PRO A 121 -1.91 5.92 -3.09
CA PRO A 121 -1.46 4.69 -2.46
C PRO A 121 -2.31 3.48 -2.88
N MET A 122 -1.65 2.33 -3.06
CA MET A 122 -2.26 1.01 -3.21
C MET A 122 -1.74 0.10 -2.10
N MET A 123 -2.61 -0.29 -1.16
CA MET A 123 -2.22 -1.07 0.01
C MET A 123 -2.38 -2.56 -0.23
N ALA A 124 -1.39 -3.36 0.15
CA ALA A 124 -1.51 -4.81 0.24
C ALA A 124 -1.84 -5.24 1.68
N VAL A 125 -2.71 -6.23 1.81
CA VAL A 125 -3.06 -6.85 3.09
C VAL A 125 -2.42 -8.22 3.22
N ASN A 126 -2.01 -8.58 4.43
CA ASN A 126 -1.42 -9.89 4.72
C ASN A 126 -2.51 -10.97 4.68
N ILE A 127 -2.36 -11.95 3.78
CA ILE A 127 -3.18 -13.17 3.71
C ILE A 127 -2.33 -14.43 3.99
N GLY A 128 -1.02 -14.29 4.16
CA GLY A 128 -0.12 -15.42 4.42
C GLY A 128 -0.24 -15.91 5.87
N THR A 129 0.04 -15.03 6.83
CA THR A 129 -0.04 -15.35 8.27
C THR A 129 -1.24 -14.73 8.97
N ARG A 130 -2.08 -13.98 8.25
CA ARG A 130 -3.28 -13.29 8.77
C ARG A 130 -4.48 -13.49 7.85
N GLY A 131 -5.64 -12.94 8.23
CA GLY A 131 -6.88 -13.12 7.49
C GLY A 131 -7.79 -11.91 7.44
N THR A 132 -9.08 -12.19 7.26
CA THR A 132 -10.11 -11.18 6.98
C THR A 132 -10.26 -10.15 8.09
N GLN A 133 -10.17 -10.58 9.35
CA GLN A 133 -10.33 -9.67 10.49
C GLN A 133 -9.30 -8.56 10.43
N GLU A 134 -8.04 -8.89 10.18
CA GLU A 134 -6.97 -7.91 10.33
C GLU A 134 -6.82 -7.02 9.09
N ALA A 135 -7.28 -7.51 7.94
CA ALA A 135 -7.51 -6.69 6.76
C ALA A 135 -8.63 -5.66 6.99
N VAL A 136 -9.72 -6.05 7.65
CA VAL A 136 -10.82 -5.14 8.04
C VAL A 136 -10.34 -4.09 9.03
N GLU A 137 -9.56 -4.49 10.03
CA GLU A 137 -8.99 -3.57 11.02
C GLU A 137 -8.08 -2.53 10.35
N LEU A 138 -7.21 -2.95 9.42
CA LEU A 138 -6.38 -2.03 8.65
C LEU A 138 -7.23 -1.08 7.79
N LEU A 139 -8.30 -1.58 7.14
CA LEU A 139 -9.23 -0.75 6.38
C LEU A 139 -9.92 0.27 7.29
N GLU A 140 -10.41 -0.14 8.46
CA GLU A 140 -11.05 0.72 9.44
C GLU A 140 -10.12 1.85 9.87
N TYR A 141 -8.90 1.50 10.27
CA TYR A 141 -7.85 2.45 10.65
C TYR A 141 -7.60 3.46 9.52
N CYS A 142 -7.49 3.00 8.28
CA CYS A 142 -7.18 3.86 7.12
C CYS A 142 -8.34 4.76 6.69
N ASN A 143 -9.59 4.26 6.72
CA ASN A 143 -10.67 4.86 5.94
C ASN A 143 -11.85 5.35 6.78
N ILE A 144 -12.06 4.86 8.01
CA ILE A 144 -13.15 5.35 8.86
C ILE A 144 -12.74 6.67 9.51
N ARG A 145 -13.61 7.68 9.46
CA ARG A 145 -13.26 9.03 9.89
C ARG A 145 -12.95 9.08 11.39
N SER A 146 -13.86 8.60 12.23
CA SER A 146 -13.77 8.66 13.69
C SER A 146 -14.88 7.84 14.34
N GLY A 147 -14.81 7.66 15.66
CA GLY A 147 -15.88 7.07 16.47
C GLY A 147 -15.84 5.54 16.54
N THR A 148 -14.72 4.95 16.13
CA THR A 148 -14.43 3.53 16.30
C THR A 148 -13.04 3.37 16.91
N ALA A 149 -12.76 2.23 17.53
CA ALA A 149 -11.48 2.01 18.20
C ALA A 149 -10.27 2.26 17.28
N LEU A 150 -10.32 1.81 16.02
CA LEU A 150 -9.18 1.93 15.11
C LEU A 150 -9.13 3.27 14.37
N SER A 151 -10.28 3.91 14.10
CA SER A 151 -10.27 5.26 13.55
C SER A 151 -9.78 6.29 14.57
N ASP A 152 -10.18 6.14 15.83
CA ASP A 152 -9.71 7.02 16.91
C ASP A 152 -8.26 6.71 17.30
N LEU A 153 -7.81 5.45 17.14
CA LEU A 153 -6.39 5.08 17.25
C LEU A 153 -5.54 5.75 16.16
N ARG A 154 -6.02 5.82 14.91
CA ARG A 154 -5.31 6.59 13.86
C ARG A 154 -5.14 8.06 14.28
N ARG A 155 -6.20 8.66 14.82
CA ARG A 155 -6.18 10.06 15.29
C ARG A 155 -5.22 10.26 16.46
N SER A 156 -5.20 9.34 17.43
CA SER A 156 -4.25 9.42 18.55
C SER A 156 -2.79 9.28 18.10
N HIS A 157 -2.55 8.65 16.95
CA HIS A 157 -1.24 8.60 16.30
C HIS A 157 -0.89 9.87 15.48
N GLY A 158 -1.67 10.95 15.61
CA GLY A 158 -1.41 12.24 14.96
C GLY A 158 -1.95 12.36 13.55
N VAL A 159 -2.78 11.41 13.09
CA VAL A 159 -3.40 11.44 11.76
C VAL A 159 -4.91 11.65 11.88
N GLU A 160 -5.30 12.92 11.88
CA GLU A 160 -6.69 13.34 12.11
C GLU A 160 -7.65 12.83 11.02
N GLU A 161 -7.37 13.16 9.76
CA GLU A 161 -8.22 12.79 8.63
C GLU A 161 -7.87 11.37 8.11
N PRO A 162 -8.86 10.60 7.61
CA PRO A 162 -8.63 9.27 7.06
C PRO A 162 -7.73 9.33 5.82
N HIS A 163 -6.88 8.33 5.64
CA HIS A 163 -5.99 8.17 4.49
C HIS A 163 -6.73 7.97 3.17
N ASN A 164 -7.97 7.47 3.22
CA ASN A 164 -8.83 7.26 2.04
C ASN A 164 -8.22 6.33 0.99
N VAL A 165 -7.65 5.21 1.43
CA VAL A 165 -7.05 4.22 0.54
C VAL A 165 -8.14 3.61 -0.35
N ARG A 166 -7.97 3.78 -1.67
CA ARG A 166 -8.96 3.34 -2.68
C ARG A 166 -8.52 2.09 -3.42
N MET A 167 -7.28 1.66 -3.31
CA MET A 167 -6.78 0.48 -4.02
C MET A 167 -6.17 -0.48 -3.03
N TRP A 168 -6.63 -1.72 -3.10
CA TRP A 168 -6.23 -2.76 -2.17
C TRP A 168 -5.87 -4.05 -2.91
N CYS A 169 -4.68 -4.55 -2.61
CA CYS A 169 -4.17 -5.85 -3.02
C CYS A 169 -4.52 -6.89 -1.96
N LEU A 170 -5.22 -7.95 -2.37
CA LEU A 170 -5.58 -9.05 -1.47
C LEU A 170 -4.44 -10.07 -1.45
N GLY A 171 -3.49 -9.88 -0.53
CA GLY A 171 -2.28 -10.68 -0.46
C GLY A 171 -1.23 -10.25 -1.48
N ASN A 172 -0.39 -11.22 -1.81
CA ASN A 172 0.62 -11.17 -2.87
C ASN A 172 0.56 -12.51 -3.66
N GLU A 173 1.59 -12.84 -4.42
CA GLU A 173 1.88 -14.08 -5.15
C GLU A 173 1.88 -15.34 -4.25
N MET A 174 0.70 -15.71 -3.72
CA MET A 174 0.52 -16.82 -2.78
C MET A 174 0.72 -18.20 -3.40
N ASP A 175 0.97 -18.31 -4.70
CA ASP A 175 1.13 -19.56 -5.43
C ASP A 175 2.54 -20.15 -5.33
N GLY A 176 3.55 -19.31 -5.12
CA GLY A 176 4.96 -19.73 -5.11
C GLY A 176 5.39 -20.47 -3.85
N PRO A 177 6.20 -21.54 -3.94
CA PRO A 177 6.69 -22.29 -2.76
C PRO A 177 7.65 -21.49 -1.86
N TRP A 178 8.17 -20.36 -2.34
CA TRP A 178 9.01 -19.44 -1.55
C TRP A 178 8.18 -18.53 -0.64
N GLN A 179 6.86 -18.44 -0.87
CA GLN A 179 6.02 -17.44 -0.23
C GLN A 179 5.54 -17.91 1.14
N VAL A 180 5.66 -17.03 2.14
CA VAL A 180 5.12 -17.33 3.48
C VAL A 180 3.60 -17.47 3.38
N GLY A 181 3.08 -18.60 3.87
CA GLY A 181 1.64 -18.90 3.80
C GLY A 181 1.15 -19.27 2.42
N GLN A 182 2.00 -19.89 1.57
CA GLN A 182 1.64 -20.42 0.25
C GLN A 182 0.27 -21.12 0.25
N MET A 183 -0.50 -20.91 -0.82
CA MET A 183 -1.86 -21.39 -1.00
C MET A 183 -2.05 -22.06 -2.35
N THR A 184 -2.94 -23.05 -2.41
CA THR A 184 -3.48 -23.52 -3.69
C THR A 184 -4.33 -22.42 -4.34
N PRO A 185 -4.55 -22.47 -5.66
CA PRO A 185 -5.45 -21.54 -6.34
C PRO A 185 -6.85 -21.45 -5.72
N GLU A 186 -7.44 -22.59 -5.32
CA GLU A 186 -8.76 -22.66 -4.70
C GLU A 186 -8.75 -22.07 -3.28
N GLY A 187 -7.69 -22.34 -2.51
CA GLY A 187 -7.49 -21.79 -1.17
C GLY A 187 -7.40 -20.26 -1.20
N TYR A 188 -6.54 -19.73 -2.10
CA TYR A 188 -6.43 -18.30 -2.31
C TYR A 188 -7.76 -17.69 -2.76
N ALA A 189 -8.42 -18.29 -3.76
CA ALA A 189 -9.68 -17.76 -4.30
C ALA A 189 -10.77 -17.64 -3.22
N ARG A 190 -10.89 -18.64 -2.34
CA ARG A 190 -11.83 -18.60 -1.21
C ARG A 190 -11.48 -17.48 -0.23
N SER A 191 -10.24 -17.46 0.27
CA SER A 191 -9.79 -16.46 1.24
C SER A 191 -9.91 -15.03 0.72
N ALA A 192 -9.47 -14.79 -0.52
CA ALA A 192 -9.55 -13.47 -1.14
C ALA A 192 -11.00 -13.04 -1.38
N LEU A 193 -11.89 -13.94 -1.80
CA LEU A 193 -13.30 -13.61 -2.02
C LEU A 193 -14.01 -13.21 -0.73
N ASP A 194 -13.82 -13.98 0.34
CA ASP A 194 -14.46 -13.70 1.62
C ASP A 194 -13.90 -12.40 2.23
N MET A 195 -12.58 -12.20 2.17
CA MET A 195 -11.95 -10.95 2.59
C MET A 195 -12.50 -9.75 1.80
N ALA A 196 -12.55 -9.83 0.47
CA ALA A 196 -13.08 -8.77 -0.38
C ALA A 196 -14.53 -8.42 -0.05
N ARG A 197 -15.36 -9.42 0.27
CA ARG A 197 -16.76 -9.21 0.64
C ARG A 197 -16.87 -8.41 1.94
N VAL A 198 -16.15 -8.81 2.99
CA VAL A 198 -16.22 -8.15 4.29
C VAL A 198 -15.62 -6.75 4.23
N MET A 199 -14.46 -6.57 3.58
CA MET A 199 -13.85 -5.24 3.39
C MET A 199 -14.80 -4.27 2.67
N ARG A 200 -15.56 -4.74 1.67
CA ARG A 200 -16.59 -3.93 0.99
C ARG A 200 -17.78 -3.57 1.89
N MET A 201 -18.12 -4.40 2.87
CA MET A 201 -19.19 -4.05 3.83
C MET A 201 -18.76 -2.87 4.69
N VAL A 202 -17.51 -2.84 5.14
CA VAL A 202 -16.97 -1.73 5.93
C VAL A 202 -16.84 -0.44 5.10
N ASP A 203 -16.33 -0.53 3.87
CA ASP A 203 -16.23 0.63 2.96
C ASP A 203 -17.61 1.26 2.66
N LYS A 204 -18.67 0.43 2.57
CA LYS A 204 -20.06 0.90 2.42
C LYS A 204 -20.61 1.54 3.70
N ALA A 205 -20.26 1.01 4.87
CA ALA A 205 -20.75 1.50 6.16
C ALA A 205 -20.20 2.89 6.52
N ARG A 206 -19.14 3.35 5.84
CA ARG A 206 -18.51 4.66 6.03
C ARG A 206 -19.46 5.86 5.91
N GLY A 207 -20.59 5.72 5.20
CA GLY A 207 -21.61 6.76 5.01
C GLY A 207 -21.20 7.87 4.02
N ALA A 208 -22.18 8.67 3.57
CA ALA A 208 -22.02 9.72 2.56
C ALA A 208 -21.21 10.97 3.02
N SER A 209 -20.69 10.97 4.25
CA SER A 209 -19.87 12.05 4.81
C SER A 209 -18.37 11.94 4.45
N ALA A 210 -18.00 10.92 3.68
CA ALA A 210 -16.67 10.83 3.08
C ALA A 210 -16.56 11.79 1.89
N ALA A 211 -15.60 12.72 1.93
CA ALA A 211 -15.27 13.59 0.79
C ALA A 211 -14.82 12.82 -0.48
N ALA A 212 -14.60 11.51 -0.37
CA ALA A 212 -14.25 10.63 -1.48
C ALA A 212 -15.45 9.74 -1.87
N PRO A 213 -15.73 9.57 -3.18
CA PRO A 213 -16.77 8.64 -3.62
C PRO A 213 -16.47 7.21 -3.13
N PRO A 214 -17.48 6.46 -2.64
CA PRO A 214 -17.31 5.05 -2.28
C PRO A 214 -16.81 4.25 -3.49
N GLY A 215 -15.98 3.22 -3.24
CA GLY A 215 -15.51 2.33 -4.31
C GLY A 215 -14.04 1.96 -4.24
N GLY A 216 -13.63 1.30 -3.15
CA GLY A 216 -12.35 0.58 -3.12
C GLY A 216 -12.23 -0.40 -4.30
N LEU A 217 -11.12 -0.34 -5.02
CA LEU A 217 -10.71 -1.27 -6.07
C LEU A 217 -9.91 -2.40 -5.42
N TRP A 218 -10.52 -3.57 -5.35
CA TRP A 218 -9.93 -4.79 -4.78
C TRP A 218 -9.36 -5.63 -5.92
N ARG A 219 -8.06 -5.87 -5.92
CA ARG A 219 -7.38 -6.65 -6.97
C ARG A 219 -6.57 -7.78 -6.38
N ARG A 220 -6.45 -8.86 -7.16
CA ARG A 220 -5.30 -9.75 -7.03
C ARG A 220 -4.07 -8.96 -7.43
N CYS A 221 -3.10 -8.98 -6.54
CA CYS A 221 -1.71 -8.67 -6.79
C CYS A 221 -0.96 -9.97 -6.47
#